data_AF-E4PHA3-F1
#
_entry.id   AF-E4PHA3-F1
#
_cell.length_a   1.000
_cell.length_b   1.000
_cell.length_c   1.000
_cell.angle_alpha   90.00
_cell.angle_beta   90.00
_cell.angle_gamma   90.00
#
_symmetry.space_group_name_H-M   'P 1'
#
loop_
_entity.id
_entity.type
_entity.pdbx_description
1 polymer ?
#
loop_
_entity_poly.entity_id
_entity_poly.type
_entity_poly.pdbx_seq_one_letter_code
_entity_poly.pdbx_strand_id
1 'polypeptide(L)'
;MKPIPNKGKEGRGNPKGISYLYLSNDENTALAELRPHLGQRLSSAQFEIQKNLRLVDCYSVPHHYSHVECIFNPPVSQEDIGNAVWSMINEAFTKPVTNADDASDYVPTQILAEFFKSQGYDGVCFKSSMGGGHNFILFQLDAAEVVTCTVMETKLVSFEFSECANRYYVQKKP
;
A
#
# COMPACT_ATOMS: atom_id res chain seq x y z
N MET A 1 9.62 8.88 11.93
CA MET A 1 10.18 10.21 11.57
C MET A 1 9.48 10.71 10.33
N LYS A 2 9.23 12.03 10.23
CA LYS A 2 8.71 12.62 8.99
C LYS A 2 9.75 12.52 7.86
N PRO A 3 9.34 12.28 6.61
CA PRO A 3 10.26 12.32 5.49
C PRO A 3 10.82 13.74 5.33
N ILE A 4 12.06 13.85 4.85
CA ILE A 4 12.66 15.16 4.56
C ILE A 4 11.94 15.75 3.34
N PRO A 5 11.43 17.00 3.40
CA PRO A 5 10.78 17.63 2.26
C PRO A 5 11.65 17.62 1.00
N ASN A 6 11.04 17.37 -0.15
CA ASN A 6 11.68 17.36 -1.47
C ASN A 6 12.87 16.38 -1.64
N LYS A 7 12.96 15.36 -0.77
CA LYS A 7 14.01 14.33 -0.80
C LYS A 7 13.44 12.92 -0.69
N GLY A 8 12.15 12.75 -0.97
CA GLY A 8 11.49 11.47 -0.97
C GLY A 8 12.16 10.51 -1.95
N LYS A 9 12.43 9.29 -1.47
CA LYS A 9 12.69 8.17 -2.37
C LYS A 9 11.42 7.86 -3.13
N GLU A 10 11.57 7.24 -4.29
CA GLU A 10 10.44 6.74 -5.07
C GLU A 10 9.63 5.72 -4.26
N GLY A 11 8.31 5.84 -4.32
CA GLY A 11 7.35 4.97 -3.65
C GLY A 11 6.05 4.86 -4.43
N ARG A 12 5.10 4.05 -3.95
CA ARG A 12 3.82 3.80 -4.64
C ARG A 12 3.00 5.07 -4.89
N GLY A 13 2.97 5.96 -3.91
CA GLY A 13 2.22 7.20 -3.98
C GLY A 13 3.02 8.40 -4.48
N ASN A 14 4.34 8.32 -4.58
CA ASN A 14 5.18 9.49 -4.87
C ASN A 14 6.36 9.17 -5.79
N PRO A 15 6.61 10.00 -6.82
CA PRO A 15 7.84 9.91 -7.59
C PRO A 15 9.04 10.36 -6.76
N LYS A 16 10.24 10.02 -7.23
CA LYS A 16 11.49 10.48 -6.61
C LYS A 16 11.53 12.01 -6.53
N GLY A 17 11.90 12.53 -5.37
CA GLY A 17 12.00 13.98 -5.11
C GLY A 17 10.71 14.61 -4.57
N ILE A 18 9.58 13.90 -4.55
CA ILE A 18 8.36 14.31 -3.86
C ILE A 18 8.23 13.50 -2.57
N SER A 19 7.96 14.15 -1.44
CA SER A 19 7.88 13.49 -0.13
C SER A 19 6.43 13.42 0.35
N TYR A 20 5.91 12.21 0.52
CA TYR A 20 4.62 11.94 1.17
C TYR A 20 4.80 11.16 2.46
N LEU A 21 3.84 11.32 3.36
CA LEU A 21 3.83 10.66 4.66
C LEU A 21 3.03 9.36 4.56
N TYR A 22 3.70 8.24 4.76
CA TYR A 22 3.08 6.92 4.81
C TYR A 22 2.80 6.57 6.27
N LEU A 23 1.54 6.26 6.58
CA LEU A 23 1.08 5.90 7.92
C LEU A 23 0.24 4.62 7.86
N SER A 24 0.01 4.03 9.03
CA SER A 24 -0.94 2.95 9.25
C SER A 24 -1.75 3.27 10.51
N ASN A 25 -3.00 2.81 10.58
CA ASN A 25 -3.81 2.91 11.79
C ASN A 25 -3.49 1.83 12.84
N ASP A 26 -2.61 0.88 12.50
CA ASP A 26 -2.16 -0.19 13.38
C ASP A 26 -0.62 -0.26 13.39
N GLU A 27 -0.02 -0.30 14.59
CA GLU A 27 1.44 -0.30 14.77
C GLU A 27 2.08 -1.56 14.19
N ASN A 28 1.48 -2.74 14.43
CA ASN A 28 2.01 -4.00 13.92
C ASN A 28 2.02 -4.01 12.39
N THR A 29 0.96 -3.49 11.78
CA THR A 29 0.86 -3.30 10.34
C THR A 29 1.95 -2.37 9.80
N ALA A 30 2.20 -1.23 10.46
CA ALA A 30 3.28 -0.30 10.07
C ALA A 30 4.66 -0.97 10.13
N LEU A 31 4.93 -1.73 11.19
CA LEU A 31 6.19 -2.44 11.38
C LEU A 31 6.35 -3.58 10.37
N ALA A 32 5.29 -4.32 10.07
CA ALA A 32 5.31 -5.45 9.15
C ALA A 32 5.56 -5.02 7.69
N GLU A 33 5.09 -3.84 7.27
CA GLU A 33 5.39 -3.29 5.93
C GLU A 33 6.90 -3.09 5.68
N LEU A 34 7.70 -2.89 6.75
CA LEU A 34 9.16 -2.80 6.65
C LEU A 34 9.84 -4.17 6.47
N ARG A 35 9.10 -5.27 6.57
CA ARG A 35 9.58 -6.67 6.45
C ARG A 35 10.84 -6.95 7.29
N PRO A 36 10.83 -6.68 8.61
CA PRO A 36 12.00 -6.82 9.43
C PRO A 36 12.46 -8.26 9.59
N HIS A 37 13.76 -8.45 9.79
CA HIS A 37 14.33 -9.73 10.18
C HIS A 37 14.18 -9.98 11.69
N LEU A 38 14.25 -11.25 12.11
CA LEU A 38 14.27 -11.63 13.51
C LEU A 38 15.40 -10.91 14.26
N GLY A 39 15.09 -10.31 15.42
CA GLY A 39 16.03 -9.54 16.22
C GLY A 39 16.37 -8.13 15.69
N GLN A 40 15.78 -7.71 14.56
CA GLN A 40 15.96 -6.36 14.05
C GLN A 40 15.24 -5.34 14.95
N ARG A 41 15.91 -4.20 15.20
CA ARG A 41 15.32 -3.07 15.90
C ARG A 41 14.75 -2.05 14.93
N LEU A 42 13.54 -1.61 15.21
CA LEU A 42 12.81 -0.63 14.42
C LEU A 42 12.40 0.54 15.30
N SER A 43 12.38 1.75 14.75
CA SER A 43 11.75 2.89 15.42
C SER A 43 10.29 2.96 15.01
N SER A 44 9.39 2.90 16.00
CA SER A 44 7.96 3.16 15.82
C SER A 44 7.64 4.59 16.26
N ALA A 45 6.70 5.23 15.58
CA ALA A 45 6.23 6.57 15.93
C ALA A 45 4.71 6.66 15.76
N GLN A 46 4.04 7.19 16.78
CA GLN A 46 2.62 7.52 16.72
C GLN A 46 2.45 8.93 16.19
N PHE A 47 1.48 9.10 15.29
CA PHE A 47 1.12 10.38 14.71
C PHE A 47 -0.31 10.77 15.09
N GLU A 48 -0.52 12.05 15.34
CA GLU A 48 -1.85 12.64 15.52
C GLU A 48 -2.18 13.51 14.31
N ILE A 49 -3.38 13.31 13.76
CA ILE A 49 -3.89 14.06 12.63
C ILE A 49 -4.30 15.47 13.10
N GLN A 50 -3.79 16.50 12.41
CA GLN A 50 -3.92 17.89 12.86
C GLN A 50 -5.17 18.60 12.32
N LYS A 51 -5.87 18.00 11.35
CA LYS A 51 -7.05 18.57 10.69
C LYS A 51 -7.93 17.47 10.14
N ASN A 52 -9.20 17.76 9.85
CA ASN A 52 -10.03 16.83 9.10
C ASN A 52 -9.42 16.61 7.70
N LEU A 53 -9.19 15.34 7.35
CA LEU A 53 -8.58 14.95 6.08
C LEU A 53 -9.66 14.44 5.13
N ARG A 54 -9.61 14.89 3.87
CA ARG A 54 -10.41 14.32 2.80
C ARG A 54 -9.58 13.27 2.05
N LEU A 55 -9.83 12.01 2.35
CA LEU A 55 -9.08 10.88 1.78
C LEU A 55 -9.87 10.21 0.65
N VAL A 56 -9.14 9.69 -0.34
CA VAL A 56 -9.70 8.73 -1.31
C VAL A 56 -9.71 7.35 -0.65
N ASP A 57 -10.89 6.77 -0.51
CA ASP A 57 -11.05 5.40 -0.05
C ASP A 57 -10.94 4.45 -1.24
N CYS A 58 -9.85 3.68 -1.29
CA CYS A 58 -9.65 2.67 -2.32
C CYS A 58 -10.17 1.29 -1.91
N TYR A 59 -10.43 1.02 -0.63
CA TYR A 59 -10.67 -0.35 -0.16
C TYR A 59 -12.16 -0.70 -0.02
N SER A 60 -13.04 0.29 0.19
CA SER A 60 -14.47 0.07 0.43
C SER A 60 -15.24 -0.22 -0.87
N VAL A 61 -14.93 -1.35 -1.52
CA VAL A 61 -15.68 -1.84 -2.68
C VAL A 61 -16.79 -2.80 -2.24
N PRO A 62 -18.05 -2.61 -2.69
CA PRO A 62 -19.17 -3.52 -2.37
C PRO A 62 -18.91 -4.95 -2.85
N HIS A 63 -18.28 -5.08 -4.02
CA HIS A 63 -17.88 -6.36 -4.60
C HIS A 63 -16.40 -6.29 -4.99
N HIS A 64 -15.61 -7.23 -4.47
CA HIS A 64 -14.19 -7.33 -4.79
C HIS A 64 -14.01 -8.19 -6.04
N TYR A 65 -13.32 -7.65 -7.05
CA TYR A 65 -12.91 -8.39 -8.25
C TYR A 65 -11.43 -8.70 -8.22
N SER A 66 -11.06 -9.94 -8.53
CA SER A 66 -9.68 -10.34 -8.80
C SER A 66 -9.28 -10.09 -10.27
N HIS A 67 -7.98 -10.05 -10.54
CA HIS A 67 -7.46 -9.99 -11.91
C HIS A 67 -7.97 -11.14 -12.80
N VAL A 68 -8.08 -12.35 -12.25
CA VAL A 68 -8.57 -13.55 -12.96
C VAL A 68 -10.02 -13.37 -13.36
N GLU A 69 -10.88 -12.92 -12.44
CA GLU A 69 -12.28 -12.66 -12.73
C GLU A 69 -12.42 -11.57 -13.81
N CYS A 70 -11.66 -10.49 -13.71
CA CYS A 70 -11.70 -9.42 -14.72
C CYS A 70 -11.32 -9.89 -16.14
N ILE A 71 -10.49 -10.93 -16.27
CA ILE A 71 -10.04 -11.44 -17.57
C ILE A 71 -11.01 -12.50 -18.11
N PHE A 72 -11.41 -13.47 -17.28
CA PHE A 72 -12.16 -14.64 -17.73
C PHE A 72 -13.68 -14.51 -17.54
N ASN A 73 -14.12 -13.64 -16.64
CA ASN A 73 -15.53 -13.34 -16.39
C ASN A 73 -15.73 -11.82 -16.16
N PRO A 74 -15.42 -10.98 -17.16
CA PRO A 74 -15.38 -9.53 -16.99
C PRO A 74 -16.73 -8.97 -16.52
N PRO A 75 -16.72 -7.94 -15.65
CA PRO A 75 -17.94 -7.25 -15.24
C PRO A 75 -18.63 -6.62 -16.45
N VAL A 76 -19.96 -6.71 -16.49
CA VAL A 76 -20.77 -6.27 -17.64
C VAL A 76 -21.54 -4.97 -17.34
N SER A 77 -22.00 -4.79 -16.10
CA SER A 77 -22.72 -3.58 -15.70
C SER A 77 -21.74 -2.43 -15.39
N GLN A 78 -22.18 -1.18 -15.54
CA GLN A 78 -21.36 -0.01 -15.22
C GLN A 78 -20.97 0.04 -13.74
N GLU A 79 -21.86 -0.40 -12.86
CA GLU A 79 -21.59 -0.50 -11.43
C GLU A 79 -20.48 -1.53 -11.15
N ASP A 80 -20.60 -2.72 -11.73
CA ASP A 80 -19.60 -3.79 -11.58
C ASP A 80 -18.25 -3.41 -12.17
N ILE A 81 -18.23 -2.71 -13.32
CA ILE A 81 -17.01 -2.16 -13.90
C ILE A 81 -16.37 -1.16 -12.94
N GLY A 82 -17.16 -0.28 -12.31
CA GLY A 82 -16.67 0.64 -11.29
C GLY A 82 -16.05 -0.09 -10.10
N ASN A 83 -16.74 -1.10 -9.57
CA ASN A 83 -16.26 -1.93 -8.46
C ASN A 83 -14.97 -2.68 -8.82
N ALA A 84 -14.87 -3.19 -10.04
CA ALA A 84 -13.67 -3.84 -10.53
C ALA A 84 -12.49 -2.87 -10.63
N VAL A 85 -12.70 -1.68 -11.21
CA VAL A 85 -11.66 -0.64 -11.30
C VAL A 85 -11.14 -0.27 -9.91
N TRP A 86 -12.02 -0.03 -8.94
CA TRP A 86 -11.59 0.28 -7.57
C TRP A 86 -10.89 -0.90 -6.89
N SER A 87 -11.30 -2.14 -7.14
CA SER A 87 -10.60 -3.34 -6.66
C SER A 87 -9.17 -3.40 -7.19
N MET A 88 -8.98 -3.12 -8.48
CA MET A 88 -7.65 -3.08 -9.13
C MET A 88 -6.79 -1.93 -8.60
N ILE A 89 -7.38 -0.75 -8.37
CA ILE A 89 -6.66 0.38 -7.77
C ILE A 89 -6.21 0.03 -6.35
N ASN A 90 -7.08 -0.56 -5.53
CA ASN A 90 -6.73 -1.02 -4.19
C ASN A 90 -5.58 -2.03 -4.22
N GLU A 91 -5.68 -3.04 -5.08
CA GLU A 91 -4.66 -4.06 -5.24
C GLU A 91 -3.31 -3.44 -5.66
N ALA A 92 -3.31 -2.50 -6.60
CA ALA A 92 -2.11 -1.79 -7.03
C ALA A 92 -1.46 -0.98 -5.90
N PHE A 93 -2.26 -0.31 -5.04
CA PHE A 93 -1.73 0.36 -3.85
C PHE A 93 -1.28 -0.62 -2.76
N THR A 94 -1.81 -1.84 -2.72
CA THR A 94 -1.55 -2.86 -1.69
C THR A 94 -0.34 -3.74 -2.02
N LYS A 95 -0.11 -4.08 -3.30
CA LYS A 95 0.82 -5.11 -3.78
C LYS A 95 2.22 -4.99 -3.14
N PRO A 96 2.70 -6.02 -2.39
CA PRO A 96 3.97 -6.01 -1.66
C PRO A 96 5.15 -5.53 -2.50
N VAL A 97 6.02 -4.68 -1.92
CA VAL A 97 7.29 -4.31 -2.57
C VAL A 97 8.20 -5.53 -2.57
N THR A 98 8.57 -6.02 -3.75
CA THR A 98 9.62 -7.03 -3.90
C THR A 98 10.93 -6.38 -4.33
N ASN A 99 12.07 -6.99 -3.98
CA ASN A 99 13.38 -6.52 -4.45
C ASN A 99 13.55 -6.62 -5.99
N ALA A 100 12.58 -7.22 -6.67
CA ALA A 100 12.52 -7.34 -8.13
C ALA A 100 11.53 -6.35 -8.77
N ASP A 101 10.81 -5.53 -7.99
CA ASP A 101 9.88 -4.54 -8.52
C ASP A 101 10.69 -3.44 -9.22
N ASP A 102 10.37 -3.22 -10.50
CA ASP A 102 10.93 -2.11 -11.26
C ASP A 102 10.24 -0.82 -10.81
N ALA A 103 10.98 0.29 -10.78
CA ALA A 103 10.42 1.63 -10.50
C ALA A 103 9.21 1.95 -11.40
N SER A 104 9.19 1.39 -12.62
CA SER A 104 8.07 1.52 -13.55
C SER A 104 6.73 1.00 -13.01
N ASP A 105 6.73 0.02 -12.11
CA ASP A 105 5.50 -0.59 -11.58
C ASP A 105 4.71 0.38 -10.70
N TYR A 106 5.35 1.44 -10.18
CA TYR A 106 4.70 2.47 -9.37
C TYR A 106 4.16 3.65 -10.17
N VAL A 107 4.51 3.76 -11.45
CA VAL A 107 4.06 4.88 -12.29
C VAL A 107 2.52 5.02 -12.28
N PRO A 108 1.71 3.95 -12.41
CA PRO A 108 0.25 4.09 -12.37
C PRO A 108 -0.27 4.66 -11.05
N THR A 109 0.20 4.15 -9.91
CA THR A 109 -0.26 4.58 -8.58
C THR A 109 0.25 5.97 -8.21
N GLN A 110 1.44 6.36 -8.68
CA GLN A 110 1.95 7.72 -8.55
C GLN A 110 1.12 8.73 -9.36
N ILE A 111 0.74 8.39 -10.60
CA ILE A 111 -0.14 9.23 -11.42
C ILE A 111 -1.49 9.42 -10.72
N LEU A 112 -2.08 8.35 -10.20
CA LEU A 112 -3.34 8.43 -9.45
C LEU A 112 -3.20 9.31 -8.19
N ALA A 113 -2.12 9.14 -7.42
CA ALA A 113 -1.87 9.97 -6.23
C ALA A 113 -1.73 11.47 -6.58
N GLU A 114 -0.95 11.83 -7.60
CA GLU A 114 -0.85 13.23 -8.05
C GLU A 114 -2.18 13.75 -8.59
N PHE A 115 -2.94 12.90 -9.29
CA PHE A 115 -4.27 13.27 -9.75
C PHE A 115 -5.22 13.56 -8.57
N PHE A 116 -5.31 12.68 -7.57
CA PHE A 116 -6.14 12.89 -6.38
C PHE A 116 -5.73 14.16 -5.63
N LYS A 117 -4.43 14.40 -5.47
CA LYS A 117 -3.91 15.64 -4.90
C LYS A 117 -4.36 16.86 -5.69
N SER A 118 -4.29 16.81 -7.03
CA SER A 118 -4.75 17.91 -7.90
C SER A 118 -6.25 18.19 -7.78
N GLN A 119 -7.05 17.19 -7.40
CA GLN A 119 -8.48 17.32 -7.14
C GLN A 119 -8.80 17.80 -5.71
N GLY A 120 -7.78 18.12 -4.90
CA GLY A 120 -7.92 18.67 -3.55
C GLY A 120 -8.16 17.63 -2.46
N TYR A 121 -7.81 16.36 -2.69
CA TYR A 121 -7.76 15.36 -1.62
C TYR A 121 -6.46 15.50 -0.83
N ASP A 122 -6.50 15.16 0.46
CA ASP A 122 -5.33 15.21 1.36
C ASP A 122 -4.50 13.92 1.32
N GLY A 123 -5.04 12.84 0.77
CA GLY A 123 -4.37 11.55 0.73
C GLY A 123 -5.22 10.39 0.21
N VAL A 124 -4.66 9.19 0.32
CA VAL A 124 -5.25 7.91 -0.10
C VAL A 124 -5.27 6.95 1.09
N CYS A 125 -6.35 6.19 1.24
CA CYS A 125 -6.50 5.10 2.20
C CYS A 125 -6.71 3.78 1.44
N PHE A 126 -5.96 2.74 1.81
CA PHE A 126 -6.01 1.44 1.15
C PHE A 126 -5.74 0.31 2.16
N LYS A 127 -6.12 -0.91 1.79
CA LYS A 127 -5.96 -2.08 2.66
C LYS A 127 -4.48 -2.42 2.85
N SER A 128 -4.10 -2.85 4.05
CA SER A 128 -2.75 -3.37 4.26
C SER A 128 -2.57 -4.74 3.62
N SER A 129 -1.36 -5.00 3.11
CA SER A 129 -0.95 -6.32 2.63
C SER A 129 -0.44 -7.23 3.73
N MET A 130 -0.02 -6.66 4.87
CA MET A 130 0.72 -7.34 5.93
C MET A 130 -0.07 -7.48 7.24
N GLY A 131 -1.29 -6.97 7.32
CA GLY A 131 -2.12 -7.00 8.53
C GLY A 131 -3.58 -6.65 8.27
N GLY A 132 -4.39 -6.67 9.33
CA GLY A 132 -5.81 -6.30 9.28
C GLY A 132 -6.09 -4.79 9.26
N GLY A 133 -5.04 -3.97 9.34
CA GLY A 133 -5.14 -2.51 9.33
C GLY A 133 -5.26 -1.90 7.93
N HIS A 134 -5.29 -0.57 7.90
CA HIS A 134 -5.29 0.25 6.69
C HIS A 134 -4.03 1.11 6.65
N ASN A 135 -3.51 1.29 5.45
CA ASN A 135 -2.38 2.16 5.16
C ASN A 135 -2.89 3.47 4.55
N PHE A 136 -2.16 4.55 4.82
CA PHE A 136 -2.47 5.90 4.39
C PHE A 136 -1.26 6.52 3.72
N ILE A 137 -1.50 7.24 2.63
CA ILE A 137 -0.53 8.15 2.02
C ILE A 137 -1.09 9.56 2.17
N LEU A 138 -0.44 10.41 2.96
CA LEU A 138 -0.81 11.81 3.12
C LEU A 138 0.10 12.68 2.26
N PHE A 139 -0.53 13.54 1.45
CA PHE A 139 0.18 14.38 0.48
C PHE A 139 0.88 15.60 1.10
N GLN A 140 0.49 15.94 2.33
CA GLN A 140 1.08 17.05 3.09
C GLN A 140 1.72 16.54 4.38
N LEU A 141 2.95 16.95 4.63
CA LEU A 141 3.73 16.46 5.77
C LEU A 141 3.31 17.07 7.11
N ASP A 142 2.60 18.20 7.07
CA ASP A 142 2.02 18.88 8.24
C ASP A 142 0.60 18.38 8.58
N ALA A 143 0.04 17.48 7.78
CA ALA A 143 -1.27 16.88 8.05
C ALA A 143 -1.30 16.03 9.33
N ALA A 144 -0.14 15.57 9.80
CA ALA A 144 0.01 14.78 11.01
C ALA A 144 1.30 15.13 11.74
N GLU A 145 1.29 15.15 13.07
CA GLU A 145 2.46 15.42 13.91
C GLU A 145 2.83 14.22 14.77
N VAL A 146 4.12 14.06 15.06
CA VAL A 146 4.62 12.96 15.90
C VAL A 146 4.27 13.24 17.36
N VAL A 147 3.64 12.29 18.03
CA VAL A 147 3.29 12.40 19.46
C VAL A 147 4.21 11.56 20.33
N THR A 148 4.50 10.33 19.91
CA THR A 148 5.37 9.42 20.66
C THR A 148 6.32 8.68 19.71
N CYS A 149 7.47 8.27 20.25
CA CYS A 149 8.45 7.44 19.56
C CYS A 149 8.91 6.34 20.50
N THR A 150 9.09 5.13 19.98
CA THR A 150 9.66 4.01 20.73
C THR A 150 10.55 3.16 19.83
N VAL A 151 11.34 2.27 20.44
CA VAL A 151 12.13 1.27 19.74
C VAL A 151 11.50 -0.10 19.97
N MET A 152 11.20 -0.79 18.88
CA MET A 152 10.60 -2.12 18.85
C MET A 152 11.66 -3.13 18.40
N GLU A 153 11.54 -4.37 18.86
CA GLU A 153 12.38 -5.48 18.43
C GLU A 153 11.51 -6.60 17.86
N THR A 154 11.86 -7.07 16.67
CA THR A 154 11.14 -8.15 15.99
C THR A 154 11.41 -9.48 16.70
N LYS A 155 10.41 -9.98 17.45
CA LYS A 155 10.51 -11.23 18.22
C LYS A 155 10.13 -12.49 17.44
N LEU A 156 9.31 -12.35 16.40
CA LEU A 156 8.81 -13.47 15.60
C LEU A 156 8.47 -12.98 14.19
N VAL A 157 8.78 -13.80 13.19
CA VAL A 157 8.32 -13.64 11.80
C VAL A 157 7.65 -14.95 11.40
N SER A 158 6.39 -14.88 10.96
CA SER A 158 5.61 -16.02 10.49
C SER A 158 5.45 -15.93 8.98
N PHE A 159 5.59 -17.05 8.28
CA PHE A 159 5.38 -17.15 6.84
C PHE A 159 4.24 -18.13 6.55
N GLU A 160 3.33 -17.72 5.68
CA GLU A 160 2.27 -18.56 5.13
C GLU A 160 2.49 -18.69 3.62
N PHE A 161 2.28 -19.90 3.09
CA PHE A 161 2.50 -20.20 1.67
C PHE A 161 1.23 -20.79 1.07
N SER A 162 0.87 -20.32 -0.12
CA SER A 162 -0.22 -20.86 -0.92
C SER A 162 0.20 -21.01 -2.38
N GLU A 163 -0.44 -21.93 -3.10
CA GLU A 163 -0.22 -22.07 -4.54
C GLU A 163 -0.92 -20.93 -5.26
N CYS A 164 -0.15 -20.13 -6.00
CA CYS A 164 -0.67 -19.00 -6.80
C CYS A 164 -0.76 -19.31 -8.30
N ALA A 165 -0.40 -20.53 -8.71
CA ALA A 165 -0.46 -21.00 -10.09
C ALA A 165 -0.66 -22.52 -10.14
N ASN A 166 -1.14 -23.02 -11.28
CA ASN A 166 -1.30 -24.45 -11.50
C ASN A 166 0.05 -25.18 -11.46
N ARG A 167 0.10 -26.33 -10.80
CA ARG A 167 1.27 -27.24 -10.88
C ARG A 167 1.50 -27.66 -12.32
N TYR A 168 2.75 -27.61 -12.78
CA TYR A 168 3.15 -28.17 -14.07
C TYR A 168 4.04 -29.40 -13.87
N TYR A 169 3.96 -30.33 -14.82
CA TYR A 169 4.74 -31.57 -14.79
C TYR A 169 5.99 -31.44 -15.66
N VAL A 170 7.16 -31.71 -15.08
CA VAL A 170 8.42 -31.74 -15.83
C VAL A 170 8.54 -33.11 -16.53
N GLN A 171 8.70 -33.12 -17.85
CA GLN A 171 8.99 -34.36 -18.58
C GLN A 171 10.38 -34.87 -18.18
N LYS A 172 10.48 -36.14 -17.76
CA LYS A 172 11.78 -36.80 -17.57
C LYS A 172 12.45 -36.90 -18.94
N LYS A 173 13.63 -36.28 -19.09
CA LYS A 173 14.49 -36.54 -20.25
C LYS A 173 14.87 -38.04 -20.24
N PRO A 174 14.86 -38.70 -21.40
CA PRO A 174 15.24 -40.11 -21.53
C PRO A 174 16.70 -40.33 -21.13
#